data_AF-A0A1G1VUE4-F1
#
_entry.id   AF-A0A1G1VUE4-F1
#
_cell.length_a   1.000
_cell.length_b   1.000
_cell.length_c   1.000
_cell.angle_alpha   90.00
_cell.angle_beta   90.00
_cell.angle_gamma   90.00
#
_symmetry.space_group_name_H-M   'P 1'
#
loop_
_entity.id
_entity.type
_entity.pdbx_description
1 polymer ?
#
loop_
_entity_poly.entity_id
_entity_poly.type
_entity_poly.pdbx_seq_one_letter_code
_entity_poly.pdbx_strand_id
1 'polypeptide(L)'
;MLYFTIPGVGPVNNPPGYGTGTGNLSSLGSILNSLMPYVFAIAGLILLSMIVSAGYTLLTSAGNPDAIEKGKSRLTVGLIGFFLVFAAYWILQIIEVFLGVPGYFT
;
A
#
# COMPACT_ATOMS: atom_id res chain seq x y z
N MET A 1 -10.24 -28.95 -26.19
CA MET A 1 -10.50 -27.65 -26.84
C MET A 1 -9.53 -27.55 -28.01
N LEU A 2 -10.02 -27.45 -29.25
CA LEU A 2 -9.17 -27.38 -30.43
C LEU A 2 -8.68 -25.94 -30.59
N TYR A 3 -7.38 -25.72 -30.48
CA TYR A 3 -6.78 -24.40 -30.72
C TYR A 3 -6.50 -24.26 -32.22
N PHE A 4 -7.25 -23.37 -32.86
CA PHE A 4 -7.06 -23.04 -34.27
C PHE A 4 -5.82 -22.14 -34.41
N THR A 5 -4.67 -22.74 -34.71
CA THR A 5 -3.46 -22.01 -35.12
C THR A 5 -3.52 -21.80 -36.63
N ILE A 6 -3.51 -20.54 -37.07
CA ILE A 6 -3.45 -20.21 -38.49
C ILE A 6 -2.00 -20.39 -38.95
N PRO A 7 -1.71 -21.17 -40.00
CA PRO A 7 -0.35 -21.35 -40.48
C PRO A 7 0.29 -20.00 -40.86
N GLY A 8 1.43 -19.68 -40.24
CA GLY A 8 2.21 -18.47 -40.53
C GLY A 8 2.08 -17.33 -39.53
N VAL A 9 1.20 -17.43 -38.53
CA VAL A 9 1.16 -16.50 -37.39
C VAL A 9 1.33 -17.29 -36.10
N GLY A 10 2.26 -16.85 -35.24
CA GLY A 10 2.52 -17.49 -33.95
C GLY A 10 1.29 -17.44 -33.03
N PRO A 11 1.35 -18.13 -31.87
CA PRO A 11 0.25 -18.12 -30.91
C PRO A 11 -0.12 -16.68 -30.54
N VAL A 12 -1.37 -16.29 -30.76
CA VAL A 12 -1.87 -14.96 -30.35
C VAL A 12 -1.95 -14.94 -28.83
N ASN A 13 -0.87 -14.53 -28.19
CA ASN A 13 -0.85 -14.16 -26.79
C ASN A 13 -1.34 -12.71 -26.69
N ASN A 14 -2.33 -12.47 -25.83
CA ASN A 14 -2.68 -11.10 -25.50
C ASN A 14 -1.41 -10.41 -24.93
N PRO A 15 -1.10 -9.17 -25.33
CA PRO A 15 0.06 -8.49 -24.77
C PRO A 15 -0.06 -8.41 -23.23
N PRO A 16 1.07 -8.42 -22.50
CA PRO A 16 1.03 -8.31 -21.05
C PRO A 16 0.26 -7.03 -20.64
N GLY A 17 -0.89 -7.21 -19.98
CA GLY A 17 -1.78 -6.12 -19.54
C GLY A 17 -3.21 -6.19 -20.06
N TYR A 18 -3.51 -7.02 -21.06
CA TYR A 18 -4.88 -7.18 -21.56
C TYR A 18 -5.54 -8.41 -20.92
N GLY A 19 -6.30 -8.20 -19.84
CA GLY A 19 -7.06 -9.25 -19.16
C GLY A 19 -8.19 -9.79 -20.05
N THR A 20 -8.24 -11.11 -20.25
CA THR A 20 -9.38 -11.78 -20.89
C THR A 20 -10.56 -11.83 -19.91
N GLY A 21 -11.51 -10.90 -20.08
CA GLY A 21 -12.91 -11.05 -19.72
C GLY A 21 -13.25 -11.56 -18.31
N THR A 22 -13.17 -10.72 -17.28
CA THR A 22 -14.11 -10.69 -16.14
C THR A 22 -14.13 -9.25 -15.61
N GLY A 23 -15.32 -8.65 -15.58
CA GLY A 23 -15.56 -7.21 -15.70
C GLY A 23 -14.84 -6.29 -14.70
N ASN A 24 -14.42 -5.12 -15.21
CA ASN A 24 -14.16 -3.85 -14.51
C ASN A 24 -13.14 -3.81 -13.35
N LEU A 25 -12.70 -4.95 -12.80
CA LEU A 25 -11.74 -4.99 -11.69
C LEU A 25 -10.29 -4.84 -12.17
N SER A 26 -9.96 -5.30 -13.40
CA SER A 26 -8.59 -5.16 -13.94
C SER A 26 -8.19 -3.70 -14.21
N SER A 27 -9.15 -2.83 -14.58
CA SER A 27 -8.84 -1.41 -14.84
C SER A 27 -8.58 -0.66 -13.53
N LEU A 28 -9.47 -0.82 -12.55
CA LEU A 28 -9.30 -0.20 -11.23
C LEU A 28 -8.09 -0.76 -10.49
N GLY A 29 -7.86 -2.08 -10.57
CA GLY A 29 -6.70 -2.75 -10.00
C GLY A 29 -5.38 -2.30 -10.62
N SER A 30 -5.32 -2.09 -11.94
CA SER A 30 -4.09 -1.61 -12.62
C SER A 30 -3.79 -0.14 -12.28
N ILE A 31 -4.81 0.70 -12.16
CA ILE A 31 -4.66 2.10 -11.73
C ILE A 31 -4.16 2.15 -10.28
N LEU A 32 -4.76 1.34 -9.40
CA LEU A 32 -4.36 1.26 -8.00
C LEU A 32 -2.95 0.70 -7.84
N ASN A 33 -2.57 -0.34 -8.59
CA ASN A 33 -1.22 -0.91 -8.55
C ASN A 33 -0.15 0.14 -8.97
N SER A 34 -0.44 0.95 -10.00
CA SER A 34 0.47 2.01 -10.43
C SER A 34 0.59 3.17 -9.43
N LEU A 35 -0.46 3.44 -8.66
CA LEU A 35 -0.51 4.50 -7.64
C LEU A 35 0.06 4.07 -6.28
N MET A 36 -0.07 2.78 -5.95
CA MET A 36 0.33 2.20 -4.67
C MET A 36 1.76 2.55 -4.23
N PRO A 37 2.81 2.39 -5.07
CA PRO A 37 4.17 2.70 -4.65
C PRO A 37 4.36 4.20 -4.34
N TYR A 38 3.70 5.09 -5.08
CA TYR A 38 3.74 6.52 -4.80
C TYR A 38 3.04 6.87 -3.49
N VAL A 39 1.89 6.25 -3.22
CA VAL A 39 1.15 6.45 -1.97
C VAL A 39 1.97 5.97 -0.78
N PHE A 40 2.59 4.80 -0.85
CA PHE A 40 3.45 4.30 0.22
C PHE A 40 4.69 5.17 0.44
N ALA A 41 5.33 5.66 -0.63
CA ALA A 41 6.47 6.57 -0.52
C ALA A 41 6.07 7.90 0.18
N ILE A 42 4.96 8.49 -0.24
CA ILE A 42 4.45 9.74 0.36
C ILE A 42 3.99 9.49 1.81
N ALA A 43 3.29 8.39 2.07
CA ALA A 43 2.83 8.02 3.41
C ALA A 43 4.00 7.82 4.38
N GLY A 44 5.08 7.15 3.96
CA GLY A 44 6.29 6.99 4.77
C GLY A 44 6.96 8.33 5.09
N LEU A 45 6.99 9.25 4.12
CA LEU A 45 7.59 10.57 4.28
C LEU A 45 6.78 11.47 5.22
N ILE A 46 5.45 11.43 5.11
CA ILE A 46 4.53 12.13 6.03
C ILE A 46 4.65 11.55 7.45
N LEU A 47 4.67 10.23 7.58
CA LEU A 47 4.81 9.55 8.86
C LEU A 47 6.11 9.97 9.57
N LEU A 48 7.23 9.99 8.84
CA LEU A 48 8.51 10.45 9.38
C LEU A 48 8.40 11.88 9.92
N SER A 49 7.84 12.80 9.14
CA SER A 49 7.67 14.20 9.55
C SER A 49 6.76 14.34 10.78
N MET A 50 5.73 13.50 10.89
CA MET A 50 4.80 13.49 12.02
C MET A 50 5.49 12.99 13.30
N ILE A 51 6.33 11.96 13.22
CA ILE A 51 7.11 11.46 14.36
C ILE A 51 8.13 12.51 14.82
N VAL A 52 8.83 13.17 13.89
CA VAL A 52 9.81 14.23 14.22
C VAL A 52 9.13 15.39 14.93
N SER A 53 7.99 15.87 14.43
CA SER A 53 7.26 16.98 15.06
C SER A 53 6.65 16.59 16.42
N ALA A 54 6.18 15.35 16.58
CA ALA A 54 5.70 14.83 17.85
C ALA A 54 6.82 14.72 18.90
N GLY A 55 7.99 14.20 18.50
CA GLY A 55 9.19 14.13 19.34
C GLY A 55 9.70 15.51 19.74
N TYR A 56 9.74 16.46 18.80
CA TYR A 56 10.13 17.84 19.09
C TYR A 56 9.18 18.49 20.10
N THR A 57 7.87 18.33 19.91
CA THR A 57 6.85 18.84 20.85
C THR A 57 7.07 18.29 22.26
N LEU A 58 7.34 16.98 22.39
CA LEU A 58 7.63 16.35 23.68
C LEU A 58 8.89 16.90 24.34
N LEU A 59 9.96 17.09 23.56
CA LEU A 59 11.26 17.56 24.07
C LEU A 59 11.21 19.05 24.47
N THR A 60 10.48 19.89 23.73
CA THR A 60 10.33 21.32 24.05
C THR A 60 9.30 21.61 25.13
N SER A 61 8.58 20.60 25.62
CA SER A 61 7.50 20.78 26.60
C SER A 61 7.98 21.18 28.01
N ALA A 62 9.28 21.13 28.29
CA ALA A 62 10.00 21.79 29.41
C ALA A 62 9.26 21.90 30.78
N GLY A 63 8.47 20.89 31.15
CA GLY A 63 7.75 20.84 32.43
C GLY A 63 6.31 21.36 32.45
N ASN A 64 5.73 21.77 31.31
CA ASN A 64 4.29 22.06 31.22
C ASN A 64 3.49 20.75 31.01
N PRO A 65 2.64 20.34 31.96
CA PRO A 65 1.87 19.09 31.87
C PRO A 65 0.97 19.02 30.63
N ASP A 66 0.38 20.13 30.18
CA ASP A 66 -0.50 20.17 28.99
C ASP A 66 0.28 19.85 27.70
N ALA A 67 1.50 20.35 27.59
CA ALA A 67 2.34 20.15 26.42
C ALA A 67 2.87 18.70 26.36
N ILE A 68 3.18 18.13 27.54
CA ILE A 68 3.57 16.72 27.67
C ILE A 68 2.40 15.80 27.30
N GLU A 69 1.18 16.09 27.77
CA GLU A 69 0.00 15.27 27.47
C GLU A 69 -0.35 15.32 25.97
N LYS A 70 -0.31 16.50 25.36
CA LYS A 70 -0.48 16.66 23.90
C LYS A 70 0.60 15.95 23.11
N GLY A 71 1.86 16.04 23.55
CA GLY A 71 2.98 15.35 22.91
C GLY A 71 2.84 13.82 23.00
N LYS A 72 2.42 13.29 24.15
CA LYS A 72 2.16 11.86 24.34
C LYS A 72 1.04 11.37 23.45
N SER A 73 -0.08 12.11 23.40
CA SER A 73 -1.21 11.77 22.53
C SER A 73 -0.79 11.75 21.05
N ARG A 74 -0.04 12.77 20.59
CA ARG A 74 0.52 12.79 19.22
C ARG A 74 1.47 11.64 18.94
N LEU A 75 2.31 11.28 19.91
CA LEU A 75 3.22 10.15 19.77
C LEU A 75 2.46 8.83 19.64
N THR A 76 1.43 8.62 20.47
CA THR A 76 0.57 7.43 20.41
C THR A 76 -0.16 7.34 19.06
N VAL A 77 -0.72 8.43 18.56
CA VAL A 77 -1.36 8.48 17.22
C VAL A 77 -0.35 8.17 16.12
N GLY A 78 0.87 8.72 16.19
CA GLY A 78 1.94 8.42 15.24
C GLY A 78 2.37 6.95 15.28
N LEU A 79 2.48 6.36 16.46
CA LEU A 79 2.79 4.94 16.65
C LEU A 79 1.68 4.04 16.08
N ILE A 80 0.42 4.40 16.32
CA ILE A 80 -0.74 3.69 15.78
C ILE A 80 -0.74 3.77 14.25
N GLY A 81 -0.46 4.93 13.66
CA GLY A 81 -0.35 5.09 12.21
C GLY A 81 0.77 4.24 11.60
N PHE A 82 1.93 4.19 12.25
CA PHE A 82 3.03 3.32 11.83
C PHE A 82 2.63 1.84 11.91
N PHE A 83 2.03 1.44 13.03
CA PHE A 83 1.58 0.07 13.23
C PHE A 83 0.45 -0.32 12.27
N LEU A 84 -0.42 0.63 11.89
CA LEU A 84 -1.49 0.41 10.91
C LEU A 84 -0.92 0.10 9.52
N VAL A 85 0.07 0.86 9.05
CA VAL A 85 0.73 0.60 7.76
C VAL A 85 1.44 -0.75 7.80
N PHE A 86 2.12 -1.05 8.91
CA PHE A 86 2.73 -2.35 9.13
C PHE A 86 1.68 -3.47 9.07
N ALA A 87 0.58 -3.37 9.81
CA ALA A 87 -0.51 -4.35 9.80
C ALA A 87 -1.17 -4.50 8.43
N ALA A 88 -1.34 -3.40 7.67
CA ALA A 88 -1.90 -3.43 6.34
C ALA A 88 -1.08 -4.30 5.37
N TYR A 89 0.26 -4.25 5.46
CA TYR A 89 1.13 -5.13 4.68
C TYR A 89 0.85 -6.62 4.97
N TRP A 90 0.76 -6.98 6.25
CA TRP A 90 0.46 -8.36 6.65
C TRP A 90 -0.93 -8.81 6.20
N ILE A 91 -1.93 -7.93 6.28
CA ILE A 91 -3.29 -8.22 5.79
C ILE A 91 -3.27 -8.49 4.28
N LEU A 92 -2.58 -7.66 3.50
CA LEU A 92 -2.45 -7.87 2.06
C LEU A 92 -1.81 -9.22 1.75
N GLN A 93 -0.74 -9.59 2.46
CA GLN A 93 -0.05 -10.87 2.26
C GLN A 93 -0.95 -12.08 2.61
N ILE A 94 -1.77 -11.96 3.65
CA ILE A 94 -2.77 -12.99 3.98
C ILE A 94 -3.82 -13.09 2.85
N ILE A 95 -4.31 -11.95 2.36
CA ILE A 95 -5.28 -11.91 1.26
C ILE A 95 -4.71 -12.55 -0.01
N GLU A 96 -3.44 -12.30 -0.36
CA GLU A 96 -2.78 -12.93 -1.51
C GLU A 96 -2.75 -14.46 -1.40
N VAL A 97 -2.43 -14.97 -0.21
CA VAL A 97 -2.40 -16.42 0.08
C VAL A 97 -3.80 -17.03 -0.03
N PHE A 98 -4.82 -16.35 0.49
CA PHE A 98 -6.21 -16.85 0.45
C PHE A 98 -6.84 -16.76 -0.94
N LEU A 99 -6.55 -15.72 -1.72
CA LEU A 99 -7.08 -15.55 -3.08
C LEU A 99 -6.30 -16.34 -4.13
N GLY A 100 -5.14 -16.91 -3.78
CA GLY A 100 -4.37 -17.79 -4.67
C GLY A 100 -3.75 -17.06 -5.87
N VAL A 101 -3.63 -15.74 -5.80
CA VAL A 101 -2.96 -14.90 -6.81
C VAL A 101 -1.63 -14.43 -6.22
N PRO A 102 -0.55 -15.20 -6.26
CA PRO A 102 0.74 -14.71 -5.76
C PRO A 102 1.35 -13.67 -6.72
N GLY A 103 1.72 -12.48 -6.21
CA GLY A 103 2.66 -11.57 -6.89
C GLY A 103 2.09 -10.42 -7.73
N TYR A 104 0.86 -9.95 -7.46
CA TYR A 104 0.22 -8.86 -8.21
C TYR A 104 0.26 -7.49 -7.51
N PHE A 105 0.79 -7.42 -6.28
CA PHE A 105 0.90 -6.18 -5.50
C PHE A 105 2.33 -5.84 -5.02
N THR A 106 3.33 -6.57 -5.50
CA THR A 106 4.76 -6.18 -5.38
C THR A 106 5.19 -5.39 -6.60
#